data_AF-A0A1V4MNG3-F1
#
_entry.id   AF-A0A1V4MNG3-F1
#
_cell.length_a   1.000
_cell.length_b   1.000
_cell.length_c   1.000
_cell.angle_alpha   90.00
_cell.angle_beta   90.00
_cell.angle_gamma   90.00
#
_symmetry.space_group_name_H-M   'P 1'
#
loop_
_entity.id
_entity.type
_entity.pdbx_description
1 polymer ?
#
loop_
_entity_poly.entity_id
_entity_poly.type
_entity_poly.pdbx_seq_one_letter_code
_entity_poly.pdbx_strand_id
1 'polypeptide(L)'
;MGEIAPANKKINSLSSRKNEKGISPGRTARYQWLRLLRLRGDPFVLARGVAIGIFVGLTPTIPFHTILVVFFCAAGRGNLVAGIIVSFLVSNPLTIPLHYYLAWKVGTVLTGTSLSWETVKNFMDLDYDLNMFEAVKLIYINSFRAMVSILLGGIVFSLPFAIAGYFSALFLYSKRQKRQMNRSKEARHNDLSKLNKQNSDSRFL
;
A
#
# COMPACT_ATOMS: atom_id res chain seq x y z
N MET A 1 -29.44 7.77 69.63
CA MET A 1 -30.16 7.98 68.35
C MET A 1 -29.39 9.03 67.59
N GLY A 2 -28.32 8.68 66.87
CA GLY A 2 -28.38 7.97 65.59
C GLY A 2 -27.83 8.94 64.54
N GLU A 3 -26.56 9.32 64.69
CA GLU A 3 -25.83 10.16 63.76
C GLU A 3 -25.54 9.33 62.50
N ILE A 4 -26.16 9.69 61.37
CA ILE A 4 -25.92 9.07 60.09
C ILE A 4 -25.34 10.12 59.14
N ALA A 5 -24.07 9.91 58.85
CA ALA A 5 -23.24 10.62 57.90
C ALA A 5 -23.89 10.73 56.50
N PRO A 6 -23.53 11.76 55.71
CA PRO A 6 -24.09 11.98 54.39
C PRO A 6 -23.65 10.86 53.43
N ALA A 7 -24.63 10.11 52.93
CA ALA A 7 -24.44 9.13 51.87
C ALA A 7 -24.04 9.84 50.56
N ASN A 8 -22.72 9.92 50.37
CA ASN A 8 -22.03 10.31 49.15
C ASN A 8 -22.45 9.36 48.01
N LYS A 9 -23.55 9.71 47.33
CA LYS A 9 -23.96 9.09 46.09
C LYS A 9 -23.03 9.62 44.99
N LYS A 10 -21.85 9.01 44.88
CA LYS A 10 -21.09 8.96 43.62
C LYS A 10 -22.00 8.34 42.57
N ILE A 11 -22.82 9.18 41.95
CA ILE A 11 -23.53 8.82 40.73
C ILE A 11 -22.43 8.68 39.68
N ASN A 12 -22.07 7.43 39.45
CA ASN A 12 -21.38 6.95 38.28
C ASN A 12 -22.07 7.50 37.03
N SER A 13 -21.63 8.65 36.54
CA SER A 13 -21.87 9.12 35.17
C SER A 13 -20.69 8.79 34.25
N LEU A 14 -19.84 7.83 34.66
CA LEU A 14 -18.78 7.22 33.84
C LEU A 14 -19.34 6.15 32.88
N SER A 15 -20.45 6.42 32.23
CA SER A 15 -20.87 5.74 31.00
C SER A 15 -21.68 6.80 30.24
N SER A 16 -21.34 7.23 29.04
CA SER A 16 -20.82 6.50 27.91
C SER A 16 -19.99 7.50 27.11
N ARG A 17 -18.66 7.35 27.13
CA ARG A 17 -17.80 8.03 26.15
C ARG A 17 -18.10 7.36 24.81
N LYS A 18 -19.12 7.90 24.13
CA LYS A 18 -19.49 7.61 22.74
C LYS A 18 -18.28 7.91 21.86
N ASN A 19 -17.36 6.96 21.79
CA ASN A 19 -16.26 6.95 20.83
C ASN A 19 -16.75 6.25 19.55
N GLU A 20 -17.87 6.75 19.02
CA GLU A 20 -18.19 6.65 17.59
C GLU A 20 -17.26 7.64 16.86
N LYS A 21 -15.96 7.41 16.93
CA LYS A 21 -15.01 8.08 16.05
C LYS A 21 -14.79 7.12 14.90
N GLY A 22 -15.58 7.35 13.85
CA GLY A 22 -15.58 6.64 12.59
C GLY A 22 -14.18 6.29 12.11
N ILE A 23 -14.12 5.17 11.41
CA ILE A 23 -12.96 4.55 10.79
C ILE A 23 -12.00 5.62 10.27
N SER A 24 -11.00 5.96 11.07
CA SER A 24 -9.93 6.86 10.67
C SER A 24 -9.01 6.05 9.77
N PRO A 25 -8.87 6.38 8.47
CA PRO A 25 -8.05 5.61 7.53
C PRO A 25 -6.59 5.51 8.00
N GLY A 26 -6.12 6.47 8.80
CA GLY A 26 -4.78 6.47 9.39
C GLY A 26 -4.52 5.34 10.39
N ARG A 27 -5.55 4.86 11.11
CA ARG A 27 -5.38 3.74 12.05
C ARG A 27 -5.24 2.42 11.32
N THR A 28 -6.11 2.16 10.34
CA THR A 28 -6.04 0.94 9.52
C THR A 28 -4.74 0.88 8.71
N ALA A 29 -4.34 1.99 8.09
CA ALA A 29 -3.05 2.12 7.42
C ALA A 29 -1.88 1.80 8.36
N ARG A 30 -1.91 2.33 9.59
CA ARG A 30 -0.90 2.03 10.61
C ARG A 30 -0.88 0.56 11.02
N TYR A 31 -2.02 -0.11 11.16
CA TYR A 31 -2.05 -1.55 11.46
C TYR A 31 -1.48 -2.39 10.32
N GLN A 32 -1.84 -2.09 9.08
CA GLN A 32 -1.30 -2.77 7.91
C GLN A 32 0.21 -2.50 7.75
N TRP A 33 0.66 -1.28 8.04
CA TRP A 33 2.08 -0.93 8.10
C TRP A 33 2.84 -1.71 9.19
N LEU A 34 2.25 -1.86 10.38
CA LEU A 34 2.81 -2.70 11.44
C LEU A 34 2.86 -4.17 11.04
N ARG A 35 1.88 -4.65 10.26
CA ARG A 35 1.87 -6.02 9.71
C ARG A 35 2.96 -6.20 8.65
N LEU A 36 3.16 -5.22 7.78
CA LEU A 36 4.29 -5.14 6.85
C LEU A 36 5.63 -5.22 7.60
N LEU A 37 5.79 -4.41 8.64
CA LEU A 37 7.01 -4.34 9.45
C LEU A 37 7.29 -5.60 10.27
N ARG A 38 6.30 -6.47 10.48
CA ARG A 38 6.44 -7.75 11.19
C ARG A 38 6.90 -8.89 10.27
N LEU A 39 6.86 -8.71 8.95
CA LEU A 39 7.38 -9.71 8.02
C LEU A 39 8.88 -9.89 8.25
N ARG A 40 9.25 -11.11 8.63
CA ARG A 40 10.64 -11.55 8.76
C ARG A 40 11.07 -12.14 7.43
N GLY A 41 12.13 -11.59 6.86
CA GLY A 41 12.67 -12.04 5.58
C GLY A 41 13.82 -11.17 5.12
N ASP A 42 14.38 -11.53 3.96
CA ASP A 42 15.42 -10.75 3.30
C ASP A 42 14.87 -9.35 2.93
N PRO A 43 15.55 -8.25 3.32
CA PRO A 43 15.12 -6.89 3.01
C PRO A 43 14.95 -6.64 1.50
N PHE A 44 15.74 -7.30 0.64
CA PHE A 44 15.65 -7.17 -0.81
C PHE A 44 14.36 -7.80 -1.35
N VAL A 45 13.99 -8.99 -0.86
CA VAL A 45 12.75 -9.69 -1.26
C VAL A 45 11.51 -8.90 -0.83
N LEU A 46 11.59 -8.30 0.37
CA LEU A 46 10.50 -7.50 0.91
C LEU A 46 10.35 -6.17 0.16
N ALA A 47 11.46 -5.50 -0.16
CA ALA A 47 11.48 -4.28 -0.97
C ALA A 47 10.93 -4.51 -2.39
N ARG A 48 11.27 -5.65 -3.02
CA ARG A 48 10.67 -6.05 -4.32
C ARG A 48 9.16 -6.19 -4.23
N GLY A 49 8.65 -6.86 -3.19
CA GLY A 49 7.21 -6.97 -2.95
C GLY A 49 6.54 -5.61 -2.80
N VAL A 50 7.14 -4.69 -2.04
CA VAL A 50 6.64 -3.31 -1.88
C VAL A 50 6.58 -2.58 -3.23
N ALA A 51 7.66 -2.62 -4.02
CA ALA A 51 7.73 -1.94 -5.32
C ALA A 51 6.64 -2.44 -6.28
N ILE A 52 6.45 -3.76 -6.34
CA ILE A 52 5.41 -4.40 -7.16
C ILE A 52 4.01 -4.00 -6.68
N GLY A 53 3.78 -3.96 -5.37
CA GLY A 53 2.51 -3.52 -4.80
C GLY A 53 2.16 -2.07 -5.15
N ILE A 54 3.14 -1.16 -5.14
CA ILE A 54 2.93 0.24 -5.58
C ILE A 54 2.67 0.31 -7.07
N PHE A 55 3.45 -0.42 -7.87
CA PHE A 55 3.32 -0.43 -9.32
C PHE A 55 1.91 -0.86 -9.74
N VAL A 56 1.46 -2.02 -9.24
CA VAL A 56 0.13 -2.55 -9.58
C VAL A 56 -0.99 -1.73 -8.91
N GLY A 57 -0.78 -1.23 -7.68
CA GLY A 57 -1.79 -0.44 -6.97
C GLY A 57 -2.06 0.94 -7.57
N LEU A 58 -1.06 1.53 -8.25
CA LEU A 58 -1.19 2.79 -8.99
C LEU A 58 -1.70 2.60 -10.42
N THR A 59 -1.56 1.41 -10.99
CA THR A 59 -2.10 1.11 -12.31
C THR A 59 -3.61 0.83 -12.16
N PRO A 60 -4.50 1.57 -12.85
CA PRO A 60 -5.95 1.42 -12.71
C PRO A 60 -6.48 0.15 -13.40
N THR A 61 -6.03 -1.02 -12.95
CA THR A 61 -6.38 -2.36 -13.45
C THR A 61 -7.44 -3.04 -12.57
N ILE A 62 -8.53 -2.33 -12.28
CA ILE A 62 -9.72 -2.96 -11.65
C ILE A 62 -10.43 -3.77 -12.76
N PRO A 63 -10.80 -5.06 -12.56
CA PRO A 63 -10.81 -5.85 -11.33
C PRO A 63 -9.58 -6.78 -11.13
N PHE A 64 -8.67 -6.87 -12.09
CA PHE A 64 -7.59 -7.87 -12.12
C PHE A 64 -6.39 -7.55 -11.22
N HIS A 65 -6.47 -6.50 -10.40
CA HIS A 65 -5.39 -6.01 -9.55
C HIS A 65 -4.71 -7.12 -8.72
N THR A 66 -5.47 -7.99 -8.06
CA THR A 66 -4.91 -9.03 -7.18
C THR A 66 -4.12 -10.06 -7.98
N ILE A 67 -4.64 -10.45 -9.15
CA ILE A 67 -3.98 -11.41 -10.04
C ILE A 67 -2.68 -10.84 -10.56
N LEU A 68 -2.67 -9.55 -10.95
CA LEU A 68 -1.46 -8.86 -11.38
C LEU A 68 -0.43 -8.77 -10.26
N VAL A 69 -0.84 -8.41 -9.03
CA VAL A 69 0.07 -8.40 -7.87
C VAL A 69 0.70 -9.78 -7.66
N VAL A 70 -0.10 -10.85 -7.69
CA VAL A 70 0.39 -12.23 -7.54
C VAL A 70 1.37 -12.59 -8.65
N PHE A 71 1.01 -12.32 -9.90
CA PHE A 71 1.83 -12.61 -11.07
C PHE A 71 3.18 -11.89 -11.02
N PHE A 72 3.16 -10.58 -10.79
CA PHE A 72 4.40 -9.79 -10.71
C PHE A 72 5.23 -10.16 -9.47
N CYS A 73 4.61 -10.47 -8.32
CA CYS A 73 5.35 -10.93 -7.14
C CYS A 73 6.02 -12.28 -7.39
N ALA A 74 5.34 -13.22 -8.06
CA ALA A 74 5.91 -14.50 -8.45
C ALA A 74 7.07 -14.31 -9.45
N ALA A 75 6.89 -13.49 -10.48
CA ALA A 75 7.91 -13.20 -11.49
C ALA A 75 9.14 -12.48 -10.89
N GLY A 76 8.92 -11.47 -10.05
CA GLY A 76 9.98 -10.71 -9.38
C GLY A 76 10.63 -11.42 -8.18
N ARG A 77 10.17 -12.62 -7.83
CA ARG A 77 10.53 -13.35 -6.61
C ARG A 77 10.42 -12.46 -5.36
N GLY A 78 9.39 -11.62 -5.34
CA GLY A 78 9.10 -10.69 -4.25
C GLY A 78 8.17 -11.30 -3.21
N ASN A 79 8.14 -10.71 -2.01
CA ASN A 79 7.19 -11.17 -0.99
C ASN A 79 5.74 -10.79 -1.36
N LEU A 80 4.94 -11.80 -1.68
CA LEU A 80 3.54 -11.65 -2.06
C LEU A 80 2.72 -10.89 -1.00
N VAL A 81 2.92 -11.22 0.28
CA VAL A 81 2.18 -10.59 1.38
C VAL A 81 2.46 -9.09 1.44
N ALA A 82 3.71 -8.68 1.21
CA ALA A 82 4.05 -7.27 1.17
C ALA A 82 3.45 -6.56 -0.04
N GLY A 83 3.50 -7.19 -1.22
CA GLY A 83 2.88 -6.64 -2.43
C GLY A 83 1.38 -6.41 -2.27
N ILE A 84 0.65 -7.40 -1.73
CA ILE A 84 -0.78 -7.29 -1.48
C ILE A 84 -1.08 -6.17 -0.49
N ILE A 85 -0.42 -6.15 0.69
CA ILE A 85 -0.72 -5.12 1.70
C ILE A 85 -0.43 -3.72 1.15
N VAL A 86 0.66 -3.54 0.42
CA VAL A 86 1.01 -2.24 -0.17
C VAL A 86 0.04 -1.85 -1.27
N SER A 87 -0.34 -2.78 -2.15
CA SER A 87 -1.35 -2.55 -3.18
C SER A 87 -2.67 -2.11 -2.56
N PHE A 88 -3.15 -2.79 -1.53
CA PHE A 88 -4.36 -2.38 -0.79
C PHE A 88 -4.22 -1.03 -0.08
N LEU A 89 -3.03 -0.69 0.40
CA LEU A 89 -2.77 0.58 1.07
C LEU A 89 -2.81 1.76 0.07
N VAL A 90 -2.30 1.53 -1.14
CA VAL A 90 -2.35 2.49 -2.24
C VAL A 90 -3.75 2.57 -2.82
N SER A 91 -4.40 1.44 -3.09
CA SER A 91 -5.75 1.37 -3.68
C SER A 91 -6.85 1.57 -2.62
N ASN A 92 -6.89 2.74 -1.99
CA ASN A 92 -7.96 3.13 -1.08
C ASN A 92 -9.17 3.65 -1.89
N PRO A 93 -10.43 3.25 -1.59
CA PRO A 93 -11.65 3.77 -2.25
C PRO A 93 -11.68 5.29 -2.42
N LEU A 94 -11.10 6.03 -1.47
CA LEU A 94 -11.03 7.49 -1.53
C LEU A 94 -9.96 8.00 -2.52
N THR A 95 -8.89 7.23 -2.72
CA THR A 95 -7.80 7.56 -3.67
C THR A 95 -8.03 7.04 -5.08
N ILE A 96 -8.95 6.08 -5.28
CA ILE A 96 -9.26 5.52 -6.61
C ILE A 96 -9.65 6.63 -7.60
N PRO A 97 -10.58 7.56 -7.29
CA PRO A 97 -10.92 8.65 -8.22
C PRO A 97 -9.73 9.54 -8.58
N LEU A 98 -8.86 9.80 -7.59
CA LEU A 98 -7.66 10.62 -7.79
C LEU A 98 -6.64 9.91 -8.69
N HIS A 99 -6.41 8.62 -8.49
CA HIS A 99 -5.51 7.82 -9.33
C HIS A 99 -6.01 7.76 -10.77
N TYR A 100 -7.32 7.56 -10.98
CA TYR A 100 -7.90 7.58 -12.32
C TYR A 100 -7.76 8.95 -12.99
N TYR A 101 -8.00 10.04 -12.26
CA TYR A 101 -7.80 11.40 -12.78
C TYR A 101 -6.35 11.67 -13.16
N LEU A 102 -5.39 11.28 -12.31
CA LEU A 102 -3.97 11.43 -12.60
C LEU A 102 -3.52 10.56 -13.77
N ALA A 103 -3.95 9.31 -13.83
CA ALA A 103 -3.65 8.40 -14.93
C ALA A 103 -4.22 8.92 -16.26
N TRP A 104 -5.45 9.46 -16.24
CA TRP A 104 -6.06 10.10 -17.40
C TRP A 104 -5.28 11.35 -17.83
N LYS A 105 -4.90 12.22 -16.90
CA LYS A 105 -4.12 13.43 -17.19
C LYS A 105 -2.74 13.08 -17.78
N VAL A 106 -2.04 12.13 -17.17
CA VAL A 106 -0.73 11.66 -17.68
C VAL A 106 -0.88 10.98 -19.04
N GLY A 107 -1.87 10.10 -19.20
CA GLY A 107 -2.14 9.41 -20.48
C GLY A 107 -2.51 10.35 -21.62
N THR A 108 -3.28 11.39 -21.33
CA THR A 108 -3.66 12.43 -22.31
C THR A 108 -2.43 13.23 -22.77
N VAL A 109 -1.55 13.61 -21.83
CA VAL A 109 -0.29 14.30 -22.15
C VAL A 109 0.65 13.40 -22.95
N LEU A 110 0.74 12.11 -22.62
CA LEU A 110 1.68 11.18 -23.24
C LEU A 110 1.25 10.76 -24.65
N THR A 111 -0.05 10.53 -24.84
CA THR A 111 -0.59 9.95 -26.07
C THR A 111 -1.08 11.02 -27.04
N GLY A 112 -1.24 12.26 -26.57
CA GLY A 112 -1.82 13.37 -27.36
C GLY A 112 -3.28 13.16 -27.75
N THR A 113 -3.86 11.99 -27.45
CA THR A 113 -5.28 11.72 -27.57
C THR A 113 -5.99 12.42 -26.43
N SER A 114 -6.55 13.57 -26.77
CA SER A 114 -7.74 14.09 -26.14
C SER A 114 -8.82 12.99 -26.17
N LEU A 115 -8.85 12.14 -25.15
CA LEU A 115 -10.12 11.59 -24.65
C LEU A 115 -10.90 12.76 -24.05
N SER A 116 -11.24 13.69 -24.94
CA SER A 116 -12.00 14.88 -24.70
C SER A 116 -13.43 14.44 -24.44
N TRP A 117 -14.12 15.24 -23.64
CA TRP A 117 -15.56 15.22 -23.54
C TRP A 117 -16.25 15.20 -24.91
N GLU A 118 -15.58 15.61 -25.99
CA GLU A 118 -16.00 15.43 -27.39
C GLU A 118 -16.17 13.98 -27.83
N THR A 119 -15.40 13.00 -27.35
CA THR A 119 -15.66 11.59 -27.73
C THR A 119 -16.94 11.10 -27.05
N VAL A 120 -17.16 11.47 -25.79
CA VAL A 120 -18.43 11.17 -25.09
C VAL A 120 -19.59 11.91 -25.74
N LYS A 121 -19.39 13.17 -26.16
CA LYS A 121 -20.38 13.97 -26.88
C LYS A 121 -20.69 13.38 -28.25
N ASN A 122 -19.68 12.98 -29.02
CA ASN A 122 -19.84 12.31 -30.30
C ASN A 122 -20.58 10.98 -30.17
N PHE A 123 -20.44 10.28 -29.03
CA PHE A 123 -21.24 9.08 -28.74
C PHE A 123 -22.69 9.38 -28.37
N MET A 124 -22.97 10.55 -27.78
CA MET A 124 -24.34 11.01 -27.46
C MET A 124 -25.03 11.68 -28.66
N ASP A 125 -24.24 12.30 -29.54
CA ASP A 125 -24.65 12.90 -30.82
C ASP A 125 -24.49 11.91 -31.99
N LEU A 126 -24.29 10.61 -31.72
CA LEU A 126 -24.30 9.58 -32.76
C LEU A 126 -25.70 9.57 -33.40
N ASP A 127 -25.81 10.24 -34.54
CA ASP A 127 -26.97 10.17 -35.42
C ASP A 127 -27.32 8.70 -35.70
N TYR A 128 -28.62 8.40 -35.59
CA TYR A 128 -29.20 7.06 -35.75
C TYR A 128 -29.04 6.46 -37.17
N ASP A 129 -28.37 7.17 -38.10
CA ASP A 129 -28.20 6.80 -39.50
C ASP A 129 -26.91 6.01 -39.80
N LEU A 130 -26.06 5.76 -38.81
CA LEU A 130 -24.88 4.92 -39.01
C LEU A 130 -25.24 3.44 -39.00
N ASN A 131 -24.80 2.72 -40.04
CA ASN A 131 -24.85 1.27 -40.09
C ASN A 131 -24.28 0.68 -38.79
N MET A 132 -25.02 -0.21 -38.13
CA MET A 132 -24.59 -0.85 -36.86
C MET A 132 -23.13 -1.32 -36.87
N PHE A 133 -22.66 -1.80 -38.02
CA PHE A 133 -21.30 -2.29 -38.19
C PHE A 133 -20.23 -1.19 -38.06
N GLU A 134 -20.49 0.00 -38.58
CA GLU A 134 -19.59 1.15 -38.43
C GLU A 134 -19.64 1.74 -37.02
N ALA A 135 -20.84 1.79 -36.42
CA ALA A 135 -21.00 2.18 -35.02
C ALA A 135 -20.17 1.26 -34.10
N VAL A 136 -20.31 -0.07 -34.24
CA VAL A 136 -19.55 -1.05 -33.44
C VAL A 136 -18.04 -0.90 -33.68
N LYS A 137 -17.59 -0.69 -34.92
CA LYS A 137 -16.18 -0.53 -35.24
C LYS A 137 -15.59 0.75 -34.62
N LEU A 138 -16.29 1.88 -34.67
CA LEU A 138 -15.86 3.12 -34.04
C LEU A 138 -15.81 3.00 -32.52
N ILE A 139 -16.82 2.37 -31.91
CA ILE A 139 -16.85 2.10 -30.47
C ILE A 139 -15.66 1.25 -30.05
N TYR A 140 -15.39 0.16 -30.78
CA TYR A 140 -14.31 -0.77 -30.46
C TYR A 140 -12.92 -0.12 -30.59
N ILE A 141 -12.66 0.59 -31.69
CA ILE A 141 -11.35 1.20 -31.96
C ILE A 141 -11.05 2.34 -30.98
N ASN A 142 -12.04 3.19 -30.69
CA ASN A 142 -11.87 4.30 -29.76
C ASN A 142 -11.73 3.81 -28.32
N SER A 143 -12.49 2.78 -27.92
CA SER A 143 -12.36 2.15 -26.60
C SER A 143 -10.99 1.49 -26.42
N PHE A 144 -10.48 0.81 -27.45
CA PHE A 144 -9.16 0.18 -27.41
C PHE A 144 -8.04 1.22 -27.26
N ARG A 145 -8.09 2.31 -28.04
CA ARG A 145 -7.14 3.43 -27.92
C ARG A 145 -7.17 4.08 -26.54
N ALA A 146 -8.36 4.25 -25.97
CA ALA A 146 -8.54 4.79 -24.63
C ALA A 146 -7.92 3.90 -23.56
N MET A 147 -8.17 2.60 -23.64
CA MET A 147 -7.62 1.62 -22.71
C MET A 147 -6.08 1.61 -22.76
N VAL A 148 -5.49 1.64 -23.96
CA VAL A 148 -4.04 1.69 -24.14
C VAL A 148 -3.44 2.98 -23.58
N SER A 149 -4.07 4.15 -23.82
CA SER A 149 -3.62 5.43 -23.28
C SER A 149 -3.61 5.46 -21.75
N ILE A 150 -4.68 4.97 -21.11
CA ILE A 150 -4.79 4.92 -19.65
C ILE A 150 -3.78 3.93 -19.06
N LEU A 151 -3.60 2.76 -19.69
CA LEU A 151 -2.60 1.78 -19.25
C LEU A 151 -1.18 2.32 -19.36
N LEU A 152 -0.83 2.93 -20.50
CA LEU A 152 0.50 3.55 -20.70
C LEU A 152 0.74 4.69 -19.72
N GLY A 153 -0.25 5.57 -19.53
CA GLY A 153 -0.19 6.64 -18.53
C GLY A 153 0.01 6.10 -17.11
N GLY A 154 -0.71 5.02 -16.76
CA GLY A 154 -0.57 4.35 -15.47
C GLY A 154 0.80 3.70 -15.26
N ILE A 155 1.37 3.05 -16.28
CA ILE A 155 2.70 2.43 -16.21
C ILE A 155 3.78 3.50 -16.03
N VAL A 156 3.74 4.55 -16.85
CA VAL A 156 4.72 5.64 -16.79
C VAL A 156 4.63 6.39 -15.46
N PHE A 157 3.42 6.67 -14.99
CA PHE A 157 3.20 7.32 -13.71
C PHE A 157 3.63 6.45 -12.53
N SER A 158 3.37 5.14 -12.56
CA SER A 158 3.65 4.24 -11.44
C SER A 158 5.13 3.86 -11.30
N LEU A 159 5.91 3.91 -12.39
CA LEU A 159 7.34 3.58 -12.39
C LEU A 159 8.16 4.38 -11.36
N PRO A 160 8.14 5.73 -11.33
CA PRO A 160 8.91 6.51 -10.37
C PRO A 160 8.48 6.23 -8.92
N PHE A 161 7.19 6.01 -8.68
CA PHE A 161 6.67 5.67 -7.35
C PHE A 161 7.10 4.26 -6.91
N ALA A 162 7.12 3.29 -7.83
CA ALA A 162 7.60 1.95 -7.55
C ALA A 162 9.09 1.95 -7.18
N ILE A 163 9.91 2.72 -7.92
CA ILE A 163 11.34 2.90 -7.63
C ILE A 163 11.52 3.57 -6.25
N ALA A 164 10.81 4.68 -5.99
CA ALA A 164 10.87 5.36 -4.70
C ALA A 164 10.47 4.45 -3.54
N GLY A 165 9.46 3.60 -3.74
CA GLY A 165 9.01 2.61 -2.77
C GLY A 165 10.03 1.50 -2.51
N TYR A 166 10.72 1.02 -3.55
CA TYR A 166 11.81 0.06 -3.43
C TYR A 166 12.92 0.58 -2.51
N PHE A 167 13.43 1.80 -2.79
CA PHE A 167 14.49 2.41 -1.99
C PHE A 167 14.04 2.71 -0.57
N SER A 168 12.82 3.23 -0.40
CA SER A 168 12.25 3.51 0.92
C SER A 168 12.12 2.24 1.76
N ALA A 169 11.62 1.15 1.18
CA ALA A 169 11.52 -0.14 1.85
C ALA A 169 12.90 -0.69 2.20
N LEU A 170 13.85 -0.67 1.26
CA LEU A 170 15.21 -1.16 1.48
C LEU A 170 15.89 -0.39 2.62
N PHE A 171 15.78 0.93 2.65
CA PHE A 171 16.34 1.77 3.71
C PHE A 171 15.73 1.43 5.09
N LEU A 172 14.40 1.30 5.17
CA LEU A 172 13.71 0.97 6.41
C LEU A 172 14.05 -0.43 6.92
N TYR A 173 14.04 -1.44 6.04
CA TYR A 173 14.31 -2.82 6.42
C TYR A 173 15.80 -3.06 6.72
N SER A 174 16.72 -2.49 5.93
CA SER A 174 18.16 -2.58 6.17
C SER A 174 18.56 -1.94 7.50
N LYS A 175 18.04 -0.74 7.79
CA LYS A 175 18.28 -0.06 9.08
C LYS A 175 17.76 -0.89 10.27
N ARG A 176 16.63 -1.58 10.09
CA ARG A 176 16.04 -2.41 11.13
C ARG A 176 16.80 -3.73 11.32
N GLN A 177 17.27 -4.36 10.24
CA GLN A 177 18.08 -5.57 10.30
C GLN A 177 19.43 -5.32 10.96
N LYS A 178 20.10 -4.20 10.61
CA LYS A 178 21.37 -3.78 11.24
C LYS A 178 21.22 -3.58 12.75
N ARG A 179 20.10 -3.00 13.20
CA ARG A 179 19.79 -2.85 14.63
C ARG A 179 19.55 -4.19 15.34
N GLN A 180 18.89 -5.15 14.69
CA GLN A 180 18.67 -6.47 15.27
C GLN A 180 19.98 -7.27 15.37
N MET A 181 20.81 -7.24 14.33
CA MET A 181 22.13 -7.89 14.36
C MET A 181 23.04 -7.30 15.44
N ASN A 182 23.05 -5.96 15.60
CA ASN A 182 23.85 -5.32 16.64
C ASN A 182 23.38 -5.73 18.04
N ARG A 183 22.06 -5.81 18.29
CA ARG A 183 21.52 -6.29 19.56
C ARG A 183 21.89 -7.75 19.84
N SER A 184 21.86 -8.61 18.84
CA SER A 184 22.28 -10.01 19.00
C SER A 184 23.79 -10.14 19.25
N LYS A 185 24.61 -9.26 18.64
CA LYS A 185 26.05 -9.20 18.90
C LYS A 185 26.36 -8.65 20.30
N GLU A 186 25.66 -7.60 20.74
CA GLU A 186 25.78 -7.02 22.07
C GLU A 186 25.34 -8.02 23.15
N ALA A 187 24.23 -8.75 22.95
CA ALA A 187 23.79 -9.80 23.85
C ALA A 187 24.83 -10.93 23.95
N ARG A 188 25.33 -11.44 22.81
CA ARG A 188 26.40 -12.44 22.78
C ARG A 188 27.69 -11.96 23.45
N HIS A 189 28.08 -10.71 23.22
CA HIS A 189 29.29 -10.14 23.82
C HIS A 189 29.15 -10.02 25.34
N ASN A 190 27.98 -9.59 25.83
CA ASN A 190 27.68 -9.53 27.26
C ASN A 190 27.61 -10.92 27.91
N ASP A 191 27.13 -11.94 27.20
CA ASP A 191 27.11 -13.31 27.71
C ASP A 191 28.54 -13.89 27.79
N LEU A 192 29.36 -13.66 26.76
CA LEU A 192 30.76 -14.09 26.73
C LEU A 192 31.62 -13.40 27.80
N SER A 193 31.40 -12.11 28.06
CA SER A 193 32.13 -11.38 29.10
C SER A 193 31.78 -11.86 30.51
N LYS A 194 30.51 -12.21 30.77
CA LYS A 194 30.07 -12.83 32.02
C LYS A 194 30.69 -14.21 32.23
N LEU A 195 30.68 -15.06 31.21
CA LEU A 195 31.29 -16.39 31.27
C LEU A 195 32.80 -16.31 31.55
N ASN A 196 33.50 -15.36 30.91
CA ASN A 196 34.94 -15.20 31.12
C ASN A 196 35.26 -14.72 32.55
N LYS A 197 34.46 -13.80 33.10
CA LYS A 197 34.60 -13.31 34.48
C LYS A 197 34.32 -14.40 35.52
N GLN A 198 33.28 -15.21 35.31
CA GLN A 198 32.97 -16.32 36.19
C GLN A 198 34.08 -17.38 36.19
N ASN A 199 34.66 -17.66 35.02
CA ASN A 199 35.74 -18.64 34.87
C ASN A 199 37.07 -18.13 35.47
N SER A 200 37.34 -16.82 35.42
CA SER A 200 38.49 -16.23 36.12
C SER A 200 38.34 -16.35 37.63
N ASP A 201 37.17 -16.01 38.18
CA ASP A 201 36.93 -16.03 39.63
C ASP A 201 37.03 -17.44 40.22
N SER A 202 36.62 -18.47 39.45
CA SER A 202 36.77 -19.88 39.85
C SER A 202 38.19 -20.45 39.76
N ARG A 203 39.14 -19.76 39.11
CA ARG A 203 40.55 -20.21 39.01
C ARG A 203 41.43 -19.68 40.15
N PHE A 204 40.94 -18.69 40.91
CA PHE A 204 41.66 -18.11 42.04
C PHE A 204 41.19 -18.66 43.40
N LEU A 205 40.24 -19.60 43.40
CA LEU A 205 39.78 -20.38 44.55
C LEU A 205 40.33 -21.81 44.45
#